data_AF-A0A142F488-F1
#
_entry.id   AF-A0A142F488-F1
#
_cell.length_a   1.000
_cell.length_b   1.000
_cell.length_c   1.000
_cell.angle_alpha   90.00
_cell.angle_beta   90.00
_cell.angle_gamma   90.00
#
_symmetry.space_group_name_H-M   'P 1'
#
loop_
_entity.id
_entity.type
_entity.pdbx_description
1 polymer ?
#
loop_
_entity_poly.entity_id
_entity_poly.type
_entity_poly.pdbx_seq_one_letter_code
_entity_poly.pdbx_strand_id
1 'polypeptide(L)'
;YNITENFIGYQKTMNELYDEFDKSYKVIETNAAKVAEGTVKYDKAKSLREEAQRAQININNKEETAKTNLNKIKQNEFMNFLFHTKEHVDKIEKVCEQENSKIGEVHENIKKNIIKIRKLTEQKSTFEILKIAKEKNNEIKKNLQKCNKNEAHNAFGKMIKASNFMGIKILTSLGSELSPEMHLET
;
A
#
# COMPACT_ATOMS: atom_id res chain seq x y z
N TYR A 1 1.99 1.16 -13.35
CA TYR A 1 1.91 2.21 -12.32
C TYR A 1 3.33 2.69 -12.02
N ASN A 2 3.63 3.98 -12.22
CA ASN A 2 4.96 4.53 -11.95
C ASN A 2 4.87 5.52 -10.79
N ILE A 3 5.16 5.03 -9.58
CA ILE A 3 5.03 5.82 -8.34
C ILE A 3 5.96 7.04 -8.33
N THR A 4 7.13 6.93 -8.96
CA THR A 4 8.12 8.01 -9.02
C THR A 4 7.63 9.14 -9.92
N GLU A 5 7.11 8.82 -11.10
CA GLU A 5 6.53 9.82 -12.01
C GLU A 5 5.32 10.52 -11.39
N ASN A 6 4.42 9.75 -10.75
CA ASN A 6 3.25 10.31 -10.06
C ASN A 6 3.68 11.26 -8.92
N PHE A 7 4.65 10.86 -8.10
CA PHE A 7 5.17 11.68 -7.01
C PHE A 7 5.75 13.02 -7.52
N ILE A 8 6.54 12.97 -8.60
CA ILE A 8 7.08 14.18 -9.23
C ILE A 8 5.95 15.07 -9.75
N GLY A 9 4.91 14.48 -10.37
CA GLY A 9 3.74 15.22 -10.83
C GLY A 9 2.97 15.92 -9.70
N TYR A 10 2.82 15.25 -8.57
CA TYR A 10 2.18 15.82 -7.37
C TYR A 10 3.01 16.94 -6.76
N GLN A 11 4.33 16.76 -6.63
CA GLN A 11 5.23 17.81 -6.16
C GLN A 11 5.14 19.05 -7.05
N LYS A 12 5.17 18.87 -8.38
CA LYS A 12 5.05 19.97 -9.32
C LYS A 12 3.75 20.75 -9.11
N THR A 13 2.62 20.06 -9.06
CA THR A 13 1.30 20.69 -8.86
C THR A 13 1.22 21.47 -7.54
N MET A 14 1.77 20.91 -6.47
CA MET A 14 1.77 21.57 -5.15
C MET A 14 2.70 22.77 -5.10
N ASN A 15 3.87 22.69 -5.75
CA ASN A 15 4.81 23.81 -5.85
C ASN A 15 4.22 24.96 -6.66
N GLU A 16 3.50 24.68 -7.75
CA GLU A 16 2.82 25.72 -8.53
C GLU A 16 1.78 26.47 -7.70
N LEU A 17 0.98 25.76 -6.88
CA LEU A 17 0.03 26.38 -5.96
C LEU A 17 0.73 27.23 -4.87
N TYR A 18 1.87 26.73 -4.37
CA TYR A 18 2.67 27.45 -3.38
C TYR A 18 3.25 28.75 -3.97
N ASP A 19 3.80 28.71 -5.18
CA ASP A 19 4.36 29.88 -5.85
C ASP A 19 3.29 30.96 -6.11
N GLU A 20 2.06 30.54 -6.46
CA GLU A 20 0.94 31.45 -6.64
C GLU A 20 0.42 32.05 -5.32
N PHE A 21 0.44 31.26 -4.24
CA PHE A 21 0.17 31.73 -2.90
C PHE A 21 1.20 32.77 -2.46
N ASP A 22 2.49 32.48 -2.60
CA ASP A 22 3.60 33.36 -2.21
C ASP A 22 3.54 34.71 -2.95
N LYS A 23 3.26 34.69 -4.25
CA LYS A 23 3.05 35.92 -5.04
C LYS A 23 1.91 36.76 -4.47
N SER A 24 0.79 36.14 -4.13
CA SER A 24 -0.38 36.84 -3.60
C SER A 24 -0.09 37.39 -2.19
N TYR A 25 0.63 36.63 -1.37
CA TYR A 25 1.04 37.06 -0.04
C TYR A 25 1.96 38.29 -0.08
N LYS A 26 2.96 38.28 -0.98
CA LYS A 26 3.86 39.43 -1.19
C LYS A 26 3.13 40.70 -1.59
N VAL A 27 2.07 40.61 -2.40
CA VAL A 27 1.23 41.77 -2.76
C VAL A 27 0.55 42.34 -1.52
N ILE A 28 -0.03 41.49 -0.67
CA ILE A 28 -0.68 41.92 0.58
C ILE A 28 0.33 42.59 1.50
N GLU A 29 1.46 41.94 1.74
CA GLU A 29 2.53 42.43 2.62
C GLU A 29 3.05 43.80 2.14
N THR A 30 3.40 43.91 0.86
CA THR A 30 3.93 45.15 0.26
C THR A 30 2.92 46.29 0.34
N ASN A 31 1.65 46.00 0.03
CA ASN A 31 0.60 47.03 0.03
C ASN A 31 0.25 47.48 1.45
N ALA A 32 0.23 46.55 2.41
CA ALA A 32 0.03 46.88 3.82
C ALA A 32 1.17 47.74 4.37
N ALA A 33 2.43 47.39 4.08
CA ALA A 33 3.61 48.15 4.48
C ALA A 33 3.56 49.59 3.95
N LYS A 34 3.27 49.77 2.65
CA LYS A 34 3.15 51.10 2.02
C LYS A 34 2.07 51.97 2.66
N VAL A 35 0.94 51.38 3.03
CA VAL A 35 -0.13 52.14 3.71
C VAL A 35 0.29 52.49 5.14
N ALA A 36 0.99 51.59 5.84
CA ALA A 36 1.47 51.80 7.20
C ALA A 36 2.51 52.92 7.33
N GLU A 37 3.23 53.26 6.25
CA GLU A 37 4.16 54.41 6.21
C GLU A 37 3.46 55.76 6.45
N GLY A 38 2.13 55.84 6.30
CA GLY A 38 1.34 57.04 6.64
C GLY A 38 1.51 58.24 5.71
N THR A 39 2.34 58.14 4.67
CA THR A 39 2.60 59.20 3.69
C THR A 39 1.72 59.11 2.44
N VAL A 40 0.95 58.02 2.29
CA VAL A 40 0.15 57.72 1.10
C VAL A 40 -1.20 58.45 1.16
N LYS A 41 -1.54 59.18 0.09
CA LYS A 41 -2.85 59.84 -0.05
C LYS A 41 -4.01 58.83 0.00
N TYR A 42 -5.16 59.26 0.51
CA TYR A 42 -6.34 58.42 0.71
C TYR A 42 -6.73 57.59 -0.52
N ASP A 43 -6.84 58.19 -1.71
CA ASP A 43 -7.25 57.47 -2.92
C ASP A 43 -6.27 56.35 -3.30
N LYS A 44 -4.97 56.60 -3.09
CA LYS A 44 -3.94 55.59 -3.34
C LYS A 44 -3.97 54.49 -2.28
N ALA A 45 -4.18 54.84 -1.01
CA ALA A 45 -4.35 53.86 0.07
C ALA A 45 -5.58 52.96 -0.17
N LYS A 46 -6.69 53.54 -0.63
CA LYS A 46 -7.90 52.79 -1.03
C LYS A 46 -7.60 51.79 -2.15
N SER A 47 -6.92 52.24 -3.22
CA SER A 47 -6.53 51.37 -4.34
C SER A 47 -5.62 50.20 -3.90
N LEU A 48 -4.62 50.46 -3.05
CA LEU A 48 -3.73 49.43 -2.50
C LEU A 48 -4.48 48.40 -1.65
N ARG A 49 -5.46 48.86 -0.86
CA ARG A 49 -6.32 47.99 -0.05
C ARG A 49 -7.20 47.08 -0.92
N GLU A 50 -7.82 47.62 -1.97
CA GLU A 50 -8.63 46.83 -2.91
C GLU A 50 -7.80 45.75 -3.63
N GLU A 51 -6.56 46.07 -3.98
CA GLU A 51 -5.62 45.11 -4.56
C GLU A 51 -5.23 44.00 -3.58
N ALA A 52 -4.92 44.34 -2.32
CA ALA A 52 -4.65 43.37 -1.28
C ALA A 52 -5.87 42.46 -0.99
N GLN A 53 -7.09 43.01 -1.05
CA GLN A 53 -8.32 42.22 -0.92
C GLN A 53 -8.49 41.23 -2.07
N ARG A 54 -8.20 41.62 -3.31
CA ARG A 54 -8.21 40.69 -4.46
C ARG A 54 -7.16 39.58 -4.28
N ALA A 55 -5.97 39.91 -3.81
CA ALA A 55 -4.92 38.93 -3.52
C ALA A 55 -5.32 37.96 -2.41
N GLN A 56 -6.03 38.42 -1.37
CA GLN A 56 -6.55 37.57 -0.29
C GLN A 56 -7.58 36.56 -0.81
N ILE A 57 -8.48 36.98 -1.70
CA ILE A 57 -9.42 36.06 -2.35
C ILE A 57 -8.66 34.98 -3.12
N ASN A 58 -7.61 35.36 -3.83
CA ASN A 58 -6.78 34.39 -4.55
C ASN A 58 -6.11 33.39 -3.59
N ILE A 59 -5.53 33.85 -2.48
CA ILE A 59 -4.97 32.98 -1.43
C ILE A 59 -5.98 31.94 -0.95
N ASN A 60 -7.19 32.38 -0.57
CA ASN A 60 -8.22 31.48 -0.05
C ASN A 60 -8.61 30.41 -1.09
N ASN A 61 -8.73 30.80 -2.36
CA ASN A 61 -9.02 29.85 -3.44
C ASN A 61 -7.90 28.84 -3.66
N LYS A 62 -6.63 29.25 -3.52
CA LYS A 62 -5.47 28.36 -3.67
C LYS A 62 -5.33 27.41 -2.50
N GLU A 63 -5.63 27.86 -1.28
CA GLU A 63 -5.69 26.99 -0.10
C GLU A 63 -6.72 25.87 -0.28
N GLU A 64 -7.93 26.20 -0.74
CA GLU A 64 -8.99 25.21 -0.96
C GLU A 64 -8.64 24.24 -2.09
N THR A 65 -8.00 24.73 -3.15
CA THR A 65 -7.48 23.90 -4.24
C THR A 65 -6.40 22.95 -3.73
N ALA A 66 -5.48 23.42 -2.88
CA ALA A 66 -4.43 22.60 -2.28
C ALA A 66 -5.01 21.48 -1.39
N LYS A 67 -6.00 21.81 -0.54
CA LYS A 67 -6.72 20.81 0.28
C LYS A 67 -7.39 19.75 -0.59
N THR A 68 -8.07 20.18 -1.64
CA THR A 68 -8.75 19.28 -2.58
C THR A 68 -7.76 18.38 -3.31
N ASN A 69 -6.65 18.92 -3.79
CA ASN A 69 -5.61 18.17 -4.47
C ASN A 69 -4.95 17.14 -3.54
N LEU A 70 -4.64 17.53 -2.31
CA LEU A 70 -4.09 16.61 -1.32
C LEU A 70 -5.04 15.45 -1.02
N ASN A 71 -6.33 15.72 -0.87
CA ASN A 71 -7.34 14.66 -0.65
C ASN A 71 -7.43 13.69 -1.85
N LYS A 72 -7.41 14.21 -3.08
CA LYS A 72 -7.40 13.37 -4.30
C LYS A 72 -6.14 12.50 -4.38
N ILE A 73 -4.97 13.07 -4.09
CA ILE A 73 -3.69 12.33 -4.07
C ILE A 73 -3.77 11.20 -3.04
N LYS A 74 -4.18 11.52 -1.81
CA LYS A 74 -4.33 10.53 -0.74
C LYS A 74 -5.26 9.38 -1.15
N GLN A 75 -6.43 9.69 -1.69
CA GLN A 75 -7.39 8.67 -2.13
C GLN A 75 -6.83 7.78 -3.25
N ASN A 76 -6.24 8.38 -4.28
CA ASN A 76 -5.68 7.62 -5.41
C ASN A 76 -4.52 6.73 -4.99
N GLU A 77 -3.52 7.29 -4.30
CA GLU A 77 -2.33 6.54 -3.88
C GLU A 77 -2.68 5.44 -2.88
N PHE A 78 -3.63 5.70 -1.98
CA PHE A 78 -4.12 4.67 -1.07
C PHE A 78 -4.79 3.51 -1.78
N MET A 79 -5.69 3.78 -2.73
CA MET A 79 -6.37 2.73 -3.49
C MET A 79 -5.37 1.93 -4.32
N ASN A 80 -4.40 2.58 -4.96
CA ASN A 80 -3.34 1.89 -5.70
C ASN A 80 -2.50 0.98 -4.79
N PHE A 81 -2.13 1.47 -3.61
CA PHE A 81 -1.43 0.68 -2.61
C PHE A 81 -2.25 -0.55 -2.15
N LEU A 82 -3.55 -0.38 -1.89
CA LEU A 82 -4.44 -1.48 -1.53
C LEU A 82 -4.52 -2.53 -2.64
N PHE A 83 -4.73 -2.12 -3.89
CA PHE A 83 -4.81 -3.05 -5.02
C PHE A 83 -3.50 -3.81 -5.22
N HIS A 84 -2.36 -3.12 -5.20
CA HIS A 84 -1.07 -3.78 -5.35
C HIS A 84 -0.76 -4.75 -4.20
N THR A 85 -1.13 -4.39 -2.97
CA THR A 85 -0.90 -5.29 -1.84
C THR A 85 -1.82 -6.50 -1.89
N LYS A 86 -3.09 -6.32 -2.29
CA LYS A 86 -3.99 -7.45 -2.57
C LYS A 86 -3.42 -8.37 -3.65
N GLU A 87 -3.02 -7.83 -4.79
CA GLU A 87 -2.43 -8.63 -5.88
C GLU A 87 -1.19 -9.40 -5.43
N HIS A 88 -0.38 -8.82 -4.54
CA HIS A 88 0.78 -9.49 -3.97
C HIS A 88 0.38 -10.63 -3.02
N VAL A 89 -0.62 -10.42 -2.15
CA VAL A 89 -1.16 -11.47 -1.27
C VAL A 89 -1.80 -12.59 -2.08
N ASP A 90 -2.61 -12.29 -3.09
CA ASP A 90 -3.25 -13.28 -3.98
C ASP A 90 -2.20 -14.15 -4.72
N LYS A 91 -1.03 -13.57 -5.06
CA LYS A 91 0.09 -14.33 -5.64
C LYS A 91 0.72 -15.28 -4.64
N ILE A 92 0.92 -14.83 -3.39
CA ILE A 92 1.43 -15.70 -2.32
C ILE A 92 0.45 -16.84 -2.05
N GLU A 93 -0.85 -16.55 -1.98
CA GLU A 93 -1.91 -17.54 -1.80
C GLU A 93 -1.85 -18.62 -2.89
N LYS A 94 -1.82 -18.23 -4.17
CA LYS A 94 -1.72 -19.16 -5.30
C LYS A 94 -0.49 -20.06 -5.23
N VAL A 95 0.66 -19.52 -4.82
CA VAL A 95 1.88 -20.32 -4.64
C VAL A 95 1.69 -21.35 -3.52
N CYS A 96 1.11 -20.93 -2.38
CA CYS A 96 0.81 -21.82 -1.27
C CYS A 96 -0.21 -22.90 -1.64
N GLU A 97 -1.27 -22.57 -2.41
CA GLU A 97 -2.25 -23.55 -2.90
C GLU A 97 -1.61 -24.60 -3.82
N GLN A 98 -0.76 -24.16 -4.76
CA GLN A 98 -0.02 -25.05 -5.65
C GLN A 98 0.91 -26.00 -4.89
N GLU A 99 1.54 -25.53 -3.81
CA GLU A 99 2.39 -26.35 -2.96
C GLU A 99 1.57 -27.36 -2.14
N ASN A 100 0.45 -26.93 -1.56
CA ASN A 100 -0.44 -27.81 -0.82
C ASN A 100 -1.03 -28.92 -1.71
N SER A 101 -1.38 -28.60 -2.96
CA SER A 101 -1.85 -29.61 -3.93
C SER A 101 -0.80 -30.70 -4.18
N LYS A 102 0.47 -30.32 -4.37
CA LYS A 102 1.58 -31.28 -4.55
C LYS A 102 1.77 -32.18 -3.32
N ILE A 103 1.56 -31.67 -2.11
CA ILE A 103 1.58 -32.47 -0.88
C ILE A 103 0.49 -33.53 -0.90
N GLY A 104 -0.73 -33.16 -1.30
CA GLY A 104 -1.86 -34.08 -1.46
C GLY A 104 -1.54 -35.22 -2.44
N GLU A 105 -1.00 -34.89 -3.61
CA GLU A 105 -0.60 -35.89 -4.62
C GLU A 105 0.46 -36.87 -4.11
N VAL A 106 1.48 -36.38 -3.40
CA VAL A 106 2.52 -37.27 -2.84
C VAL A 106 1.98 -38.11 -1.70
N HIS A 107 1.10 -37.59 -0.85
CA HIS A 107 0.46 -38.37 0.19
C HIS A 107 -0.34 -39.54 -0.41
N GLU A 108 -1.11 -39.28 -1.47
CA GLU A 108 -1.83 -40.33 -2.19
C GLU A 108 -0.89 -41.32 -2.88
N ASN A 109 0.24 -40.85 -3.43
CA ASN A 109 1.24 -41.73 -4.02
C ASN A 109 1.93 -42.62 -2.97
N ILE A 110 2.19 -42.09 -1.77
CA ILE A 110 2.71 -42.86 -0.63
C ILE A 110 1.68 -43.92 -0.21
N LYS A 111 0.39 -43.58 -0.07
CA LYS A 111 -0.67 -44.57 0.21
C LYS A 111 -0.70 -45.69 -0.83
N LYS A 112 -0.67 -45.34 -2.12
CA LYS A 112 -0.63 -46.31 -3.22
C LYS A 112 0.60 -47.21 -3.15
N ASN A 113 1.77 -46.64 -2.84
CA ASN A 113 3.02 -47.38 -2.67
C ASN A 113 2.99 -48.33 -1.47
N ILE A 114 2.41 -47.91 -0.33
CA ILE A 114 2.20 -48.78 0.84
C ILE A 114 1.30 -49.97 0.48
N ILE A 115 0.22 -49.73 -0.26
CA ILE A 115 -0.69 -50.78 -0.73
C ILE A 115 0.03 -51.76 -1.68
N LYS A 116 0.87 -51.26 -2.59
CA LYS A 116 1.69 -52.09 -3.49
C LYS A 116 2.70 -52.94 -2.71
N ILE A 117 3.43 -52.35 -1.77
CA ILE A 117 4.41 -53.05 -0.93
C ILE A 117 3.75 -54.21 -0.16
N ARG A 118 2.55 -53.99 0.41
CA ARG A 118 1.80 -55.06 1.11
C ARG A 118 1.46 -56.27 0.25
N LYS A 119 1.47 -56.13 -1.08
CA LYS A 119 1.13 -57.19 -2.04
C LYS A 119 2.36 -57.86 -2.66
N LEU A 120 3.56 -57.37 -2.38
CA LEU A 120 4.80 -57.91 -2.94
C LEU A 120 5.40 -58.97 -2.00
N THR A 121 5.85 -60.08 -2.57
CA THR A 121 6.54 -61.17 -1.87
C THR A 121 8.07 -61.04 -1.90
N GLU A 122 8.61 -60.19 -2.78
CA GLU A 122 10.05 -60.01 -2.98
C GLU A 122 10.60 -58.76 -2.28
N GLN A 123 11.72 -58.92 -1.59
CA GLN A 123 12.32 -57.89 -0.74
C GLN A 123 13.02 -56.78 -1.54
N LYS A 124 13.62 -57.11 -2.70
CA LYS A 124 14.35 -56.15 -3.56
C LYS A 124 13.42 -55.12 -4.21
N SER A 125 12.25 -55.55 -4.69
CA SER A 125 11.22 -54.68 -5.30
C SER A 125 10.55 -53.77 -4.26
N THR A 126 10.45 -54.23 -3.02
CA THR A 126 9.97 -53.41 -1.89
C THR A 126 10.90 -52.24 -1.57
N PHE A 127 12.23 -52.46 -1.62
CA PHE A 127 13.23 -51.43 -1.31
C PHE A 127 13.27 -50.30 -2.36
N GLU A 128 13.15 -50.65 -3.64
CA GLU A 128 13.03 -49.71 -4.76
C GLU A 128 11.81 -48.77 -4.60
N ILE A 129 10.64 -49.34 -4.27
CA ILE A 129 9.41 -48.55 -4.08
C ILE A 129 9.51 -47.60 -2.87
N LEU A 130 10.15 -48.06 -1.78
CA LEU A 130 10.43 -47.25 -0.60
C LEU A 130 11.39 -46.09 -0.91
N LYS A 131 12.42 -46.32 -1.72
CA LYS A 131 13.37 -45.30 -2.16
C LYS A 131 12.68 -44.20 -2.95
N ILE A 132 11.83 -44.56 -3.93
CA ILE A 132 11.06 -43.61 -4.74
C ILE A 132 10.10 -42.77 -3.87
N ALA A 133 9.44 -43.40 -2.89
CA ALA A 133 8.57 -42.68 -1.95
C ALA A 133 9.36 -41.68 -1.08
N LYS A 134 10.57 -42.06 -0.64
CA LYS A 134 11.46 -41.22 0.18
C LYS A 134 12.02 -40.03 -0.61
N GLU A 135 12.40 -40.24 -1.86
CA GLU A 135 12.86 -39.18 -2.77
C GLU A 135 11.77 -38.14 -3.04
N LYS A 136 10.55 -38.57 -3.39
CA LYS A 136 9.40 -37.66 -3.56
C LYS A 136 9.05 -36.88 -2.29
N ASN A 137 9.15 -37.51 -1.12
CA ASN A 137 8.92 -36.83 0.16
C ASN A 137 10.00 -35.75 0.46
N ASN A 138 11.26 -36.04 0.14
CA ASN A 138 12.36 -35.08 0.31
C ASN A 138 12.26 -33.90 -0.66
N GLU A 139 11.80 -34.12 -1.89
CA GLU A 139 11.55 -33.06 -2.88
C GLU A 139 10.48 -32.06 -2.38
N ILE A 140 9.42 -32.57 -1.76
CA ILE A 140 8.37 -31.73 -1.16
C ILE A 140 8.84 -30.97 0.07
N LYS A 141 9.62 -31.59 0.97
CA LYS A 141 10.19 -30.89 2.13
C LYS A 141 11.02 -29.68 1.73
N LYS A 142 11.72 -29.73 0.59
CA LYS A 142 12.46 -28.59 0.04
C LYS A 142 11.53 -27.50 -0.53
N ASN A 143 10.40 -27.88 -1.11
CA ASN A 143 9.44 -26.93 -1.68
C ASN A 143 8.54 -26.26 -0.63
N LEU A 144 8.22 -26.92 0.49
CA LEU A 144 7.43 -26.38 1.61
C LEU A 144 7.98 -25.08 2.22
N GLN A 145 9.25 -24.74 1.97
CA GLN A 145 9.86 -23.49 2.44
C GLN A 145 9.48 -22.24 1.63
N LYS A 146 8.79 -22.40 0.50
CA LYS A 146 8.42 -21.29 -0.41
C LYS A 146 7.08 -20.63 -0.06
N CYS A 147 6.15 -21.33 0.60
CA CYS A 147 5.01 -20.71 1.26
C CYS A 147 5.47 -19.89 2.48
N ASN A 148 5.88 -18.65 2.23
CA ASN A 148 6.47 -17.76 3.21
C ASN A 148 5.37 -17.04 4.02
N LYS A 149 4.81 -17.70 5.03
CA LYS A 149 3.77 -17.15 5.93
C LYS A 149 4.17 -15.76 6.49
N ASN A 150 5.47 -15.52 6.70
CA ASN A 150 6.00 -14.24 7.17
C ASN A 150 5.83 -13.11 6.14
N GLU A 151 5.88 -13.41 4.85
CA GLU A 151 5.75 -12.42 3.78
C GLU A 151 4.30 -11.96 3.62
N ALA A 152 3.35 -12.90 3.65
CA ALA A 152 1.91 -12.57 3.69
C ALA A 152 1.56 -11.74 4.93
N HIS A 153 2.10 -12.11 6.10
CA HIS A 153 1.87 -11.37 7.34
C HIS A 153 2.44 -9.95 7.27
N ASN A 154 3.65 -9.79 6.74
CA ASN A 154 4.27 -8.48 6.54
C ASN A 154 3.49 -7.61 5.54
N ALA A 155 3.00 -8.19 4.44
CA ALA A 155 2.17 -7.48 3.47
C ALA A 155 0.86 -7.00 4.13
N PHE A 156 0.19 -7.87 4.87
CA PHE A 156 -1.05 -7.56 5.59
C PHE A 156 -0.84 -6.46 6.65
N GLY A 157 0.22 -6.54 7.45
CA GLY A 157 0.57 -5.51 8.43
C GLY A 157 0.80 -4.13 7.79
N LYS A 158 1.40 -4.09 6.59
CA LYS A 158 1.53 -2.86 5.80
C LYS A 158 0.17 -2.34 5.29
N MET A 159 -0.77 -3.23 4.92
CA MET A 159 -2.14 -2.84 4.57
C MET A 159 -2.85 -2.13 5.72
N ILE A 160 -2.77 -2.69 6.92
CA ILE A 160 -3.38 -2.08 8.11
C ILE A 160 -2.78 -0.70 8.39
N LYS A 161 -1.45 -0.56 8.35
CA LYS A 161 -0.77 0.74 8.56
C LYS A 161 -1.25 1.80 7.57
N ALA A 162 -1.35 1.46 6.29
CA ALA A 162 -1.81 2.39 5.28
C ALA A 162 -3.28 2.77 5.44
N SER A 163 -4.15 1.82 5.80
CA SER A 163 -5.56 2.10 6.08
C SER A 163 -5.73 3.03 7.27
N ASN A 164 -4.98 2.81 8.35
CA ASN A 164 -5.00 3.67 9.52
C ASN A 164 -4.49 5.09 9.20
N PHE A 165 -3.47 5.23 8.36
CA PHE A 165 -3.01 6.55 7.87
C PHE A 165 -4.12 7.32 7.13
N MET A 166 -5.03 6.60 6.46
CA MET A 166 -6.19 7.18 5.78
C MET A 166 -7.41 7.37 6.68
N GLY A 167 -7.30 7.07 7.98
CA GLY A 167 -8.41 7.12 8.92
C GLY A 167 -9.42 5.98 8.75
N ILE A 168 -9.05 4.92 8.02
CA ILE A 168 -9.88 3.72 7.82
C ILE A 168 -9.42 2.64 8.80
N LYS A 169 -10.32 2.27 9.70
CA LYS A 169 -10.10 1.15 10.64
C LYS A 169 -10.48 -0.16 9.97
N ILE A 170 -9.58 -1.13 9.98
CA ILE A 170 -9.88 -2.49 9.54
C ILE A 170 -10.36 -3.29 10.75
N LEU A 171 -11.52 -3.93 10.63
CA LEU A 171 -12.09 -4.76 11.68
C LEU A 171 -11.97 -6.25 11.30
N THR A 172 -11.76 -7.09 12.31
CA THR A 172 -11.98 -8.54 12.20
C THR A 172 -13.46 -8.85 12.00
N SER A 173 -13.77 -10.09 11.61
CA SER A 173 -15.16 -10.60 11.58
C SER A 173 -15.87 -10.52 12.95
N LEU A 174 -15.11 -10.42 14.03
CA LEU A 174 -15.60 -10.26 15.41
C LEU A 174 -15.77 -8.79 15.83
N GLY A 175 -15.50 -7.84 14.92
CA GLY A 175 -15.67 -6.40 15.16
C GLY A 175 -14.51 -5.73 15.88
N SER A 176 -13.45 -6.46 16.22
CA SER A 176 -12.24 -5.88 16.84
C SER A 176 -11.34 -5.22 15.80
N GLU A 177 -10.79 -4.04 16.12
CA GLU A 177 -9.84 -3.33 15.26
C GLU A 177 -8.51 -4.10 15.14
N LEU A 178 -8.05 -4.30 13.91
CA LEU A 178 -6.78 -4.96 13.63
C LEU A 178 -5.63 -3.97 13.82
N SER A 179 -4.65 -4.33 14.67
CA SER A 179 -3.38 -3.60 14.74
C SER A 179 -2.36 -4.19 13.76
N PRO A 180 -1.39 -3.39 13.28
CA PRO A 180 -0.33 -3.89 12.41
C PRO A 180 0.54 -4.99 13.03
N GLU A 181 0.62 -5.05 14.36
CA GLU A 181 1.38 -6.05 15.11
C GLU A 181 0.54 -7.27 15.52
N MET A 182 -0.78 -7.25 15.32
CA MET A 182 -1.61 -8.41 15.65
C MET A 182 -1.20 -9.60 14.79
N HIS A 183 -0.62 -10.61 15.43
CA HIS A 183 -0.52 -11.93 14.84
C HIS A 183 -1.93 -12.40 14.52
N LEU A 184 -2.19 -12.68 13.24
CA LEU A 184 -3.40 -13.39 12.84
C LEU A 184 -3.29 -14.77 13.47
N GLU A 185 -3.92 -14.95 14.64
CA GLU A 185 -4.02 -16.23 15.31
C GLU A 185 -4.62 -17.22 14.30
N THR A 186 -3.85 -18.28 14.02
CA THR A 186 -4.27 -19.43 13.22
C THR A 186 -4.87 -20.50 14.10
#